data_AF-A0A2A5C2C7-F1
#
_entry.id   AF-A0A2A5C2C7-F1
#
_cell.length_a   1.000
_cell.length_b   1.000
_cell.length_c   1.000
_cell.angle_alpha   90.00
_cell.angle_beta   90.00
_cell.angle_gamma   90.00
#
_symmetry.space_group_name_H-M   'P 1'
#
loop_
_entity.id
_entity.type
_entity.pdbx_description
1 polymer ?
#
loop_
_entity_poly.entity_id
_entity_poly.type
_entity_poly.pdbx_seq_one_letter_code
_entity_poly.pdbx_strand_id
1 'polypeptide(L)'
;MMTMKKVRGLLLCLTILTVCSVVAEPETIELNIAIDDIEAVHIEGSKAWIKLADEPTIKLRTITTENIGNSLELTINAIPAVRNTIHSEISSGLIIVPVASDQLLNLLRSLSPARNK
;
A
#
# COMPACT_ATOMS: atom_id res chain seq x y z
N MET A 1 -6.21 44.19 64.39
CA MET A 1 -5.69 44.58 63.07
C MET A 1 -4.84 43.42 62.55
N MET A 2 -5.15 42.91 61.36
CA MET A 2 -4.43 41.91 60.53
C MET A 2 -4.27 40.46 61.02
N THR A 3 -5.27 39.65 60.66
CA THR A 3 -5.13 38.26 60.20
C THR A 3 -4.44 38.19 58.84
N MET A 4 -3.55 37.20 58.57
CA MET A 4 -3.34 36.46 57.29
C MET A 4 -2.09 35.56 57.41
N LYS A 5 -1.92 34.39 56.80
CA LYS A 5 -2.75 33.33 56.19
C LYS A 5 -1.79 32.12 56.03
N LYS A 6 -2.26 30.91 56.34
CA LYS A 6 -1.53 29.65 56.14
C LYS A 6 -1.28 29.44 54.64
N VAL A 7 -0.01 29.43 54.21
CA VAL A 7 0.37 29.07 52.84
C VAL A 7 0.25 27.56 52.71
N ARG A 8 -0.96 27.10 52.35
CA ARG A 8 -1.22 25.71 51.97
C ARG A 8 -0.74 25.51 50.54
N GLY A 9 0.04 24.46 50.36
CA GLY A 9 0.70 24.09 49.12
C GLY A 9 -0.28 23.93 47.96
N LEU A 10 0.18 24.38 46.80
CA LEU A 10 -0.40 24.03 45.52
C LEU A 10 0.71 23.33 44.73
N LEU A 11 0.87 22.04 45.00
CA LEU A 11 1.69 21.14 44.20
C LEU A 11 0.94 20.98 42.86
N LEU A 12 1.45 21.63 41.81
CA LEU A 12 0.94 21.49 40.45
C LEU A 12 1.16 20.04 40.00
N CYS A 13 0.14 19.19 40.10
CA CYS A 13 0.13 17.88 39.44
C CYS A 13 0.01 18.12 37.93
N LEU A 14 1.16 18.10 37.26
CA LEU A 14 1.27 18.01 35.81
C LEU A 14 0.73 16.64 35.40
N THR A 15 -0.56 16.57 35.03
CA THR A 15 -1.16 15.35 34.48
C THR A 15 -0.68 15.21 33.04
N ILE A 16 0.36 14.38 32.86
CA ILE A 16 0.76 13.91 31.54
C ILE A 16 -0.36 12.99 31.06
N LEU A 17 -1.23 13.49 30.17
CA LEU A 17 -2.09 12.63 29.36
C LEU A 17 -1.19 11.82 28.44
N THR A 18 -0.76 10.64 28.89
CA THR A 18 -0.29 9.59 27.99
C THR A 18 -1.49 9.11 27.20
N VAL A 19 -1.71 9.72 26.03
CA VAL A 19 -2.55 9.14 24.99
C VAL A 19 -1.84 7.86 24.56
N CYS A 20 -2.28 6.72 25.09
CA CYS A 20 -1.91 5.42 24.54
C CYS A 20 -2.42 5.41 23.09
N SER A 21 -1.54 5.75 22.15
CA SER A 21 -1.79 5.47 20.74
C SER A 21 -1.75 3.95 20.64
N VAL A 22 -2.92 3.31 20.55
CA VAL A 22 -2.98 1.93 20.10
C VAL A 22 -2.47 1.97 18.67
N VAL A 23 -1.20 1.61 18.49
CA VAL A 23 -0.65 1.36 17.15
C VAL A 23 -1.34 0.10 16.68
N ALA A 24 -2.44 0.26 15.95
CA ALA A 24 -3.04 -0.84 15.22
C ALA A 24 -1.98 -1.32 14.22
N GLU A 25 -1.68 -2.62 14.27
CA GLU A 25 -0.80 -3.22 13.27
C GLU A 25 -1.43 -3.04 11.89
N PRO A 26 -0.66 -2.68 10.85
CA PRO A 26 -1.21 -2.45 9.52
C PRO A 26 -1.87 -3.74 9.00
N GLU A 27 -3.13 -3.63 8.60
CA GLU A 27 -3.85 -4.77 8.02
C GLU A 27 -3.24 -5.13 6.66
N THR A 28 -3.34 -6.42 6.28
CA THR A 28 -2.94 -6.87 4.95
C THR A 28 -4.17 -7.02 4.08
N ILE A 29 -4.19 -6.30 2.97
CA ILE A 29 -5.24 -6.34 1.95
C ILE A 29 -4.71 -7.14 0.77
N GLU A 30 -5.46 -8.18 0.36
CA GLU A 30 -5.11 -9.01 -0.78
C GLU A 30 -5.83 -8.53 -2.04
N LEU A 31 -5.07 -8.39 -3.13
CA LEU A 31 -5.61 -8.12 -4.47
C LEU A 31 -5.05 -9.13 -5.46
N ASN A 32 -5.93 -9.95 -6.01
CA ASN A 32 -5.61 -10.86 -7.11
C ASN A 32 -6.04 -10.24 -8.43
N ILE A 33 -5.12 -10.22 -9.39
CA ILE A 33 -5.29 -9.71 -10.74
C ILE A 33 -5.21 -10.90 -11.71
N ALA A 34 -6.22 -11.07 -12.56
CA ALA A 34 -6.16 -12.09 -13.60
C ALA A 34 -5.21 -11.67 -14.73
N ILE A 35 -4.78 -12.62 -15.55
CA ILE A 35 -3.96 -12.29 -16.72
C ILE A 35 -4.71 -11.40 -17.73
N ASP A 36 -6.03 -11.62 -17.86
CA ASP A 36 -6.92 -10.87 -18.76
C ASP A 36 -7.23 -9.45 -18.27
N ASP A 37 -6.92 -9.14 -17.01
CA ASP A 37 -7.06 -7.82 -16.40
C ASP A 37 -5.89 -6.88 -16.76
N ILE A 38 -4.88 -7.39 -17.48
CA ILE A 38 -3.68 -6.67 -17.86
C ILE A 38 -3.83 -6.14 -19.29
N GLU A 39 -3.76 -4.82 -19.44
CA GLU A 39 -3.82 -4.13 -20.73
C GLU A 39 -2.47 -4.16 -21.44
N ALA A 40 -1.39 -3.88 -20.69
CA ALA A 40 -0.05 -3.82 -21.26
C ALA A 40 1.03 -4.12 -20.22
N VAL A 41 2.18 -4.62 -20.70
CA VAL A 41 3.35 -4.90 -19.88
C VAL A 41 4.60 -4.35 -20.54
N HIS A 42 5.50 -3.79 -19.74
CA HIS A 42 6.90 -3.56 -20.10
C HIS A 42 7.81 -4.29 -19.12
N ILE A 43 8.88 -4.92 -19.61
CA ILE A 43 9.84 -5.67 -18.80
C ILE A 43 11.26 -5.19 -19.13
N GLU A 44 12.02 -4.85 -18.10
CA GLU A 44 13.43 -4.50 -18.19
C GLU A 44 14.22 -5.24 -17.11
N GLY A 45 15.01 -6.24 -17.50
CA GLY A 45 15.71 -7.12 -16.55
C GLY A 45 14.73 -7.86 -15.64
N SER A 46 14.84 -7.63 -14.33
CA SER A 46 13.92 -8.17 -13.31
C SER A 46 12.75 -7.25 -12.98
N LYS A 47 12.70 -6.04 -13.56
CA LYS A 47 11.65 -5.06 -13.29
C LYS A 47 10.51 -5.20 -14.29
N ALA A 48 9.28 -5.12 -13.80
CA ALA A 48 8.08 -5.13 -14.63
C ALA A 48 7.19 -3.90 -14.35
N TRP A 49 6.64 -3.33 -15.40
CA TRP A 49 5.59 -2.31 -15.36
C TRP A 49 4.34 -2.92 -15.97
N ILE A 50 3.26 -2.91 -15.20
CA ILE A 50 2.03 -3.62 -15.52
C ILE A 50 0.92 -2.59 -15.51
N LYS A 51 0.33 -2.38 -16.69
CA LYS A 51 -0.82 -1.50 -16.86
C LYS A 51 -2.07 -2.37 -16.82
N LEU A 52 -2.94 -2.09 -15.86
CA LEU A 52 -4.24 -2.74 -15.72
C LEU A 52 -5.26 -2.13 -16.68
N ALA A 53 -6.23 -2.95 -17.08
CA ALA A 53 -7.45 -2.49 -17.75
C ALA A 53 -8.32 -1.59 -16.85
N ASP A 54 -9.36 -0.97 -17.39
CA ASP A 54 -10.15 0.05 -16.70
C ASP A 54 -10.85 -0.46 -15.42
N GLU A 55 -11.54 -1.60 -15.50
CA GLU A 55 -12.25 -2.19 -14.35
C GLU A 55 -11.31 -2.56 -13.19
N PRO A 56 -10.22 -3.33 -13.40
CA PRO A 56 -9.25 -3.59 -12.33
C PRO A 56 -8.52 -2.32 -11.86
N THR A 57 -8.36 -1.31 -12.71
CA THR A 57 -7.85 0.01 -12.29
C THR A 57 -8.79 0.72 -11.32
N ILE A 58 -10.10 0.70 -11.58
CA ILE A 58 -11.11 1.25 -10.66
C ILE A 58 -11.04 0.53 -9.31
N LYS A 59 -10.98 -0.81 -9.32
CA LYS A 59 -10.87 -1.61 -8.10
C LYS A 59 -9.60 -1.29 -7.30
N LEU A 60 -8.44 -1.23 -7.96
CA LEU A 60 -7.17 -0.89 -7.33
C LEU A 60 -7.22 0.51 -6.69
N ARG A 61 -7.79 1.48 -7.41
CA ARG A 61 -7.99 2.84 -6.89
C ARG A 61 -8.85 2.82 -5.64
N THR A 62 -10.03 2.21 -5.67
CA THR A 62 -10.91 2.12 -4.49
C THR A 62 -10.19 1.50 -3.29
N ILE A 63 -9.49 0.38 -3.49
CA ILE A 63 -8.71 -0.27 -2.42
C ILE A 63 -7.65 0.68 -1.85
N THR A 64 -6.87 1.33 -2.71
CA THR A 64 -5.76 2.19 -2.27
C THR A 64 -6.25 3.49 -1.63
N THR A 65 -7.40 4.02 -2.02
CA THR A 65 -8.03 5.18 -1.37
C THR A 65 -8.54 4.83 0.03
N GLU A 66 -9.16 3.66 0.20
CA GLU A 66 -9.81 3.27 1.47
C GLU A 66 -8.83 2.71 2.50
N ASN A 67 -7.64 2.27 2.09
CA ASN A 67 -6.72 1.49 2.92
C ASN A 67 -5.33 2.13 3.05
N ILE A 68 -5.25 3.47 3.06
CA ILE A 68 -3.97 4.17 3.30
C ILE A 68 -3.39 3.76 4.65
N GLY A 69 -2.10 3.39 4.66
CA GLY A 69 -1.38 2.89 5.84
C GLY A 69 -1.39 1.37 5.97
N ASN A 70 -2.27 0.67 5.27
CA ASN A 70 -2.30 -0.80 5.23
C ASN A 70 -1.31 -1.36 4.20
N SER A 71 -1.01 -2.65 4.31
CA SER A 71 -0.16 -3.38 3.38
C SER A 71 -1.01 -3.97 2.26
N LEU A 72 -0.69 -3.67 1.01
CA LEU A 72 -1.28 -4.32 -0.17
C LEU A 72 -0.40 -5.48 -0.59
N GLU A 73 -0.97 -6.69 -0.61
CA GLU A 73 -0.40 -7.87 -1.22
C GLU A 73 -1.07 -8.13 -2.57
N LEU A 74 -0.31 -7.92 -3.64
CA LEU A 74 -0.77 -8.08 -5.01
C LEU A 74 -0.24 -9.38 -5.59
N THR A 75 -1.16 -10.19 -6.08
CA THR A 75 -0.89 -11.41 -6.84
C THR A 75 -1.40 -11.26 -8.28
N ILE A 76 -0.67 -11.83 -9.23
CA ILE A 76 -1.06 -11.88 -10.64
C ILE A 76 -1.16 -13.34 -11.03
N ASN A 77 -2.38 -13.78 -11.37
CA ASN A 77 -2.66 -15.17 -11.70
C ASN A 77 -2.08 -16.14 -10.64
N ALA A 78 -2.35 -15.85 -9.37
CA ALA A 78 -1.82 -16.56 -8.19
C ALA A 78 -0.30 -16.53 -7.99
N ILE A 79 0.44 -15.69 -8.72
CA ILE A 79 1.88 -15.48 -8.50
C ILE A 79 2.08 -14.17 -7.72
N PRO A 80 2.80 -14.18 -6.59
CA PRO A 80 3.14 -12.96 -5.86
C PRO A 80 3.88 -11.97 -6.75
N ALA A 81 3.37 -10.73 -6.81
CA ALA A 81 3.96 -9.66 -7.59
C ALA A 81 4.56 -8.57 -6.70
N VAL A 82 3.77 -7.99 -5.80
CA VAL A 82 4.21 -6.91 -4.91
C VAL A 82 3.58 -7.07 -3.54
N ARG A 83 4.35 -6.77 -2.49
CA ARG A 83 3.83 -6.47 -1.16
C ARG A 83 4.37 -5.11 -0.73
N ASN A 84 3.50 -4.14 -0.50
CA ASN A 84 3.94 -2.80 -0.10
C ASN A 84 2.87 -2.04 0.69
N THR A 85 3.30 -1.10 1.53
CA THR A 85 2.40 -0.19 2.23
C THR A 85 1.77 0.79 1.24
N ILE A 86 0.46 0.99 1.38
CA ILE A 86 -0.30 1.97 0.61
C ILE A 86 -0.03 3.36 1.19
N HIS A 87 0.73 4.17 0.47
CA HIS A 87 1.03 5.56 0.85
C HIS A 87 0.14 6.58 0.12
N SER A 88 -0.45 6.20 -1.00
CA SER A 88 -1.32 7.05 -1.80
C SER A 88 -2.26 6.20 -2.65
N GLU A 89 -3.32 6.84 -3.14
CA GLU A 89 -4.16 6.28 -4.20
C GLU A 89 -3.35 5.95 -5.45
N ILE A 90 -3.69 4.84 -6.12
CA ILE A 90 -3.18 4.47 -7.44
C ILE A 90 -4.31 4.58 -8.46
N SER A 91 -4.41 5.74 -9.12
CA SER A 91 -5.46 6.03 -10.11
C SER A 91 -5.08 5.68 -11.54
N SER A 92 -3.79 5.51 -11.83
CA SER A 92 -3.28 5.26 -13.18
C SER A 92 -3.43 3.80 -13.62
N GLY A 93 -3.72 2.88 -12.70
CA GLY A 93 -3.68 1.44 -12.98
C GLY A 93 -2.28 0.90 -13.30
N LEU A 94 -1.23 1.69 -13.07
CA LEU A 94 0.15 1.28 -13.29
C LEU A 94 0.73 0.70 -12.00
N ILE A 95 1.11 -0.58 -12.05
CA ILE A 95 1.82 -1.27 -10.98
C ILE A 95 3.27 -1.47 -11.41
N ILE A 96 4.20 -1.14 -10.52
CA ILE A 96 5.62 -1.35 -10.73
C ILE A 96 6.07 -2.48 -9.81
N VAL A 97 6.56 -3.56 -10.41
CA VAL A 97 7.19 -4.67 -9.70
C VAL A 97 8.71 -4.47 -9.81
N PRO A 98 9.39 -3.98 -8.76
CA PRO A 98 10.81 -3.63 -8.85
C PRO A 98 11.71 -4.85 -9.06
N VAL A 99 11.35 -5.98 -8.47
CA VAL A 99 12.05 -7.26 -8.61
C VAL A 99 11.00 -8.37 -8.72
N ALA A 100 10.62 -8.70 -9.95
CA ALA A 100 9.70 -9.78 -10.26
C ALA A 100 10.42 -11.13 -10.20
N SER A 101 9.69 -12.17 -9.78
CA SER A 101 10.19 -13.55 -9.85
C SER A 101 10.28 -14.02 -11.31
N ASP A 102 11.14 -15.01 -11.58
CA ASP A 102 11.25 -15.60 -12.92
C ASP A 102 9.92 -16.18 -13.41
N GLN A 103 9.13 -16.75 -12.50
CA GLN A 103 7.80 -17.26 -12.79
C GLN A 103 6.86 -16.15 -13.27
N LEU A 104 6.85 -15.00 -12.57
CA LEU A 104 6.05 -13.85 -12.96
C LEU A 104 6.55 -13.26 -14.29
N LEU A 105 7.86 -13.12 -14.44
CA LEU A 105 8.45 -12.61 -15.69
C LEU A 105 8.09 -13.49 -16.88
N ASN A 106 8.13 -14.81 -16.73
CA ASN A 106 7.76 -15.74 -17.80
C ASN A 106 6.28 -15.63 -18.18
N LEU A 107 5.40 -15.50 -17.19
CA LEU A 107 3.97 -15.24 -17.42
C LEU A 107 3.78 -13.93 -18.20
N LEU A 108 4.37 -12.84 -17.71
CA LEU A 108 4.20 -11.50 -18.27
C LEU A 108 4.86 -11.32 -19.65
N ARG A 109 5.94 -12.04 -19.95
CA ARG A 109 6.61 -12.02 -21.27
C ARG A 109 5.69 -12.44 -22.41
N SER A 110 4.73 -13.33 -22.14
CA SER A 110 3.73 -13.74 -23.14
C SER A 110 2.78 -12.59 -23.53
N LEU A 111 2.61 -11.60 -22.65
CA LEU A 111 1.77 -10.42 -22.86
C LEU A 111 2.56 -9.21 -23.37
N SER A 112 3.86 -9.15 -23.10
CA SER A 112 4.72 -8.12 -23.67
C SER A 112 4.63 -8.23 -25.19
N PRO A 113 4.27 -7.16 -25.92
CA PRO A 113 4.17 -7.23 -27.37
C PRO A 113 5.50 -7.77 -27.88
N ALA A 114 5.43 -8.93 -28.56
CA ALA A 114 6.60 -9.54 -29.15
C ALA A 114 7.34 -8.43 -29.90
N ARG A 115 8.62 -8.25 -29.59
CA ARG A 115 9.49 -7.33 -30.29
C ARG A 115 9.59 -7.85 -31.73
N ASN A 116 8.59 -7.57 -32.55
CA ASN A 116 8.63 -7.76 -33.99
C ASN A 116 9.67 -6.77 -34.49
N LYS A 117 10.92 -7.22 -34.58
CA LYS A 117 11.99 -6.62 -35.34
C LYS A 117 12.54 -7.69 -36.27
#